data_AF-A0A4Z0YBQ1-F1
#
_entry.id   AF-A0A4Z0YBQ1-F1
#
_cell.length_a   1.000
_cell.length_b   1.000
_cell.length_c   1.000
_cell.angle_alpha   90.00
_cell.angle_beta   90.00
_cell.angle_gamma   90.00
#
_symmetry.space_group_name_H-M   'P 1'
#
loop_
_entity.id
_entity.type
_entity.pdbx_description
1 polymer ?
#
loop_
_entity_poly.entity_id
_entity_poly.type
_entity_poly.pdbx_seq_one_letter_code
_entity_poly.pdbx_strand_id
1 'polypeptide(L)'
;MEALLPQKYGNEAIEIPGARALLEQIIAANVPWAIVTSGSEPLVHGWLEVLKLPHPEHLVTAESVENGKPDPTCYKLGWSRLGLAAGAEVLVFEDSPAGIKAGKDAGCKVLGLLTSHTMEQVLAAEPDWVVVDLRSVKMVACGKDGQVTLQFSNALIAKVQ
;
A
#
# COMPACT_ATOMS: atom_id res chain seq x y z
N MET A 1 24.79 -2.80 1.15
CA MET A 1 23.63 -3.29 1.93
C MET A 1 22.53 -2.26 1.84
N GLU A 2 21.28 -2.69 1.61
CA GLU A 2 20.14 -1.78 1.36
C GLU A 2 19.89 -0.78 2.50
N ALA A 3 20.26 -1.13 3.73
CA ALA A 3 20.22 -0.25 4.91
C ALA A 3 20.93 1.11 4.73
N LEU A 4 21.89 1.21 3.79
CA LEU A 4 22.61 2.45 3.52
C LEU A 4 21.86 3.38 2.55
N LEU A 5 20.85 2.88 1.82
CA LEU A 5 20.13 3.68 0.83
C LEU A 5 19.40 4.87 1.48
N PRO A 6 18.64 4.70 2.59
CA PRO A 6 17.99 5.83 3.24
C PRO A 6 18.98 6.86 3.80
N GLN A 7 20.13 6.40 4.30
CA GLN A 7 21.17 7.29 4.81
C GLN A 7 21.84 8.11 3.70
N LYS A 8 22.05 7.50 2.53
CA LYS A 8 22.75 8.12 1.40
C LYS A 8 21.86 9.08 0.59
N TYR A 9 20.59 8.73 0.42
CA TYR A 9 19.67 9.43 -0.47
C TYR A 9 18.46 10.03 0.27
N GLY A 10 18.48 10.02 1.60
CA GLY A 10 17.34 10.49 2.40
C GLY A 10 17.01 11.96 2.25
N ASN A 11 17.97 12.78 1.84
CA ASN A 11 17.76 14.20 1.49
C ASN A 11 17.02 14.40 0.16
N GLU A 12 16.98 13.38 -0.71
CA GLU A 12 16.27 13.39 -1.99
C GLU A 12 14.91 12.70 -1.89
N ALA A 13 14.69 11.91 -0.84
CA ALA A 13 13.46 11.19 -0.63
C ALA A 13 12.31 12.14 -0.27
N ILE A 14 11.20 11.99 -1.00
CA ILE A 14 9.94 12.68 -0.73
C ILE A 14 8.86 11.64 -0.44
N GLU A 15 7.99 11.94 0.52
CA GLU A 15 6.80 11.12 0.73
C GLU A 15 5.85 11.24 -0.46
N ILE A 16 5.08 10.18 -0.74
CA ILE A 16 3.99 10.26 -1.71
C ILE A 16 2.99 11.32 -1.21
N PRO A 17 2.63 12.32 -2.04
CA PRO A 17 1.68 13.34 -1.64
C PRO A 17 0.38 12.74 -1.11
N GLY A 18 -0.02 13.15 0.10
CA GLY A 18 -1.22 12.66 0.80
C GLY A 18 -1.02 11.42 1.68
N ALA A 19 0.13 10.74 1.60
CA ALA A 19 0.39 9.54 2.40
C ALA A 19 0.29 9.78 3.90
N ARG A 20 0.97 10.82 4.40
CA ARG A 20 0.96 11.19 5.82
C ARG A 20 -0.45 11.49 6.32
N ALA A 21 -1.18 12.34 5.60
CA ALA A 21 -2.54 12.73 5.99
C ALA A 21 -3.50 11.52 6.04
N LEU A 22 -3.34 10.55 5.15
CA LEU A 22 -4.12 9.31 5.17
C LEU A 22 -3.72 8.41 6.35
N LEU A 23 -2.42 8.23 6.61
CA LEU A 23 -1.92 7.46 7.74
C LEU A 23 -2.38 8.04 9.08
N GLU A 24 -2.32 9.35 9.25
CA GLU A 24 -2.81 10.03 10.46
C GLU A 24 -4.31 9.78 10.70
N GLN A 25 -5.13 9.79 9.64
CA GLN A 25 -6.56 9.46 9.73
C GLN A 25 -6.79 8.01 10.16
N ILE A 26 -6.09 7.06 9.53
CA ILE A 26 -6.19 5.62 9.82
C ILE A 26 -5.76 5.34 11.27
N ILE A 27 -4.64 5.91 11.71
CA ILE A 27 -4.10 5.74 13.07
C ILE A 27 -5.05 6.36 14.11
N ALA A 28 -5.53 7.59 13.90
CA ALA A 28 -6.45 8.24 14.83
C ALA A 28 -7.77 7.47 15.00
N ALA A 29 -8.19 6.72 13.97
CA ALA A 29 -9.37 5.89 13.99
C ALA A 29 -9.12 4.44 14.46
N ASN A 30 -7.88 4.07 14.82
CA ASN A 30 -7.46 2.70 15.15
C ASN A 30 -7.82 1.68 14.06
N VAL A 31 -7.72 2.08 12.80
CA VAL A 31 -7.98 1.19 11.67
C VAL A 31 -6.76 0.30 11.46
N PRO A 32 -6.91 -1.05 11.43
CA PRO A 32 -5.80 -1.94 11.17
C PRO A 32 -5.21 -1.69 9.78
N TRP A 33 -3.89 -1.54 9.70
CA TRP A 33 -3.18 -1.39 8.43
C TRP A 33 -1.80 -2.08 8.49
N ALA A 34 -1.27 -2.40 7.32
CA ALA A 34 0.03 -3.03 7.18
C ALA A 34 0.82 -2.41 6.02
N ILE A 35 2.15 -2.46 6.11
CA ILE A 35 3.01 -2.29 4.93
C ILE A 35 3.35 -3.66 4.37
N VAL A 36 3.23 -3.83 3.05
CA VAL A 36 3.66 -5.02 2.32
C VAL A 36 4.60 -4.59 1.20
N THR A 37 5.89 -4.87 1.34
CA THR A 37 6.95 -4.34 0.48
C THR A 37 7.90 -5.43 -0.04
N SER A 38 8.46 -5.22 -1.23
CA SER A 38 9.58 -6.01 -1.76
C SER A 38 10.95 -5.52 -1.24
N GLY A 39 10.97 -4.49 -0.39
CA GLY A 39 12.19 -4.03 0.28
C GLY A 39 12.53 -4.88 1.49
N SER A 40 13.81 -4.92 1.84
CA SER A 40 14.29 -5.52 3.10
C SER A 40 13.81 -4.76 4.33
N GLU A 41 13.82 -5.42 5.49
CA GLU A 41 13.48 -4.80 6.77
C GLU A 41 14.33 -3.54 7.07
N PRO A 42 15.67 -3.55 6.93
CA PRO A 42 16.46 -2.33 7.14
C PRO A 42 16.12 -1.20 6.16
N LEU A 43 15.70 -1.52 4.93
CA LEU A 43 15.35 -0.52 3.93
C LEU A 43 14.07 0.21 4.30
N VAL A 44 13.00 -0.53 4.61
CA VAL A 44 11.71 0.07 4.96
C VAL A 44 11.78 0.87 6.26
N HIS A 45 12.45 0.35 7.29
CA HIS A 45 12.63 1.10 8.54
C HIS A 45 13.43 2.39 8.32
N GLY A 46 14.53 2.33 7.56
CA GLY A 46 15.32 3.53 7.29
C GLY A 46 14.55 4.58 6.49
N TRP A 47 13.69 4.19 5.54
CA TRP A 47 12.84 5.16 4.82
C TRP A 47 11.77 5.79 5.72
N LEU A 48 11.14 5.00 6.59
CA LEU A 48 10.17 5.53 7.56
C LEU A 48 10.82 6.53 8.52
N GLU A 49 12.04 6.26 9.00
CA GLU A 49 12.80 7.16 9.86
C GLU A 49 13.17 8.47 9.16
N VAL A 50 13.76 8.37 7.96
CA VAL A 50 14.17 9.54 7.15
C VAL A 50 12.97 10.44 6.84
N LEU A 51 11.87 9.84 6.41
CA LEU A 51 10.65 10.56 6.07
C LEU A 51 9.81 10.92 7.31
N LYS A 52 10.19 10.47 8.50
CA LYS A 52 9.44 10.63 9.75
C LYS A 52 7.99 10.21 9.61
N LEU A 53 7.75 9.09 8.93
CA LEU A 53 6.43 8.51 8.74
C LEU A 53 6.10 7.55 9.90
N PRO A 54 4.81 7.36 10.22
CA PRO A 54 4.41 6.38 11.22
C PRO A 54 4.91 4.97 10.89
N HIS A 55 5.39 4.25 11.91
CA HIS A 55 5.75 2.84 11.76
C HIS A 55 4.49 1.97 11.85
N PRO A 56 4.32 0.98 10.96
CA PRO A 56 3.20 0.04 11.04
C PRO A 56 3.38 -0.93 12.20
N GLU A 57 2.26 -1.35 12.80
CA GLU A 57 2.25 -2.52 13.70
C GLU A 57 2.53 -3.83 12.94
N HIS A 58 2.10 -3.89 11.67
CA HIS A 58 2.25 -5.06 10.81
C HIS A 58 3.06 -4.75 9.55
N LEU A 59 4.18 -5.45 9.36
CA LEU A 59 5.12 -5.21 8.26
C LEU A 59 5.53 -6.51 7.56
N VAL A 60 5.15 -6.71 6.30
CA VAL A 60 5.63 -7.81 5.45
C VAL A 60 6.72 -7.29 4.52
N THR A 61 7.91 -7.87 4.60
CA THR A 61 9.11 -7.50 3.83
C THR A 61 9.50 -8.57 2.81
N ALA A 62 10.55 -8.34 2.04
CA ALA A 62 11.13 -9.35 1.14
C ALA A 62 11.47 -10.66 1.85
N GLU A 63 12.03 -10.59 3.06
CA GLU A 63 12.43 -11.75 3.85
C GLU A 63 11.24 -12.51 4.46
N SER A 64 10.06 -11.91 4.46
CA SER A 64 8.86 -12.51 5.05
C SER A 64 8.23 -13.62 4.17
N VAL A 65 8.65 -13.74 2.90
CA VAL A 65 8.08 -14.66 1.92
C VAL A 65 9.18 -15.30 1.07
N GLU A 66 8.93 -16.50 0.57
CA GLU A 66 9.86 -17.19 -0.34
C GLU A 66 9.85 -16.57 -1.75
N ASN A 67 8.66 -16.21 -2.24
CA ASN A 67 8.46 -15.60 -3.55
C ASN A 67 7.95 -14.16 -3.39
N GLY A 68 8.65 -13.21 -4.01
CA GLY A 68 8.21 -11.82 -4.08
C GLY A 68 7.09 -11.58 -5.09
N LYS A 69 6.55 -10.35 -5.11
CA LYS A 69 5.56 -9.88 -6.10
C LYS A 69 6.08 -10.21 -7.53
N PRO A 70 5.26 -10.80 -8.43
CA PRO A 70 3.81 -10.83 -8.42
C PRO A 70 3.16 -12.01 -7.65
N ASP A 71 3.93 -12.82 -6.91
CA ASP A 71 3.34 -13.85 -6.05
C ASP A 71 2.44 -13.20 -4.97
N PRO A 72 1.19 -13.69 -4.78
CA PRO A 72 0.21 -13.08 -3.87
C PRO A 72 0.47 -13.37 -2.39
N THR A 73 1.44 -14.24 -2.04
CA THR A 73 1.69 -14.70 -0.67
C THR A 73 1.98 -13.55 0.28
N CYS A 74 2.66 -12.49 -0.18
CA CYS A 74 2.96 -11.32 0.63
C CYS A 74 1.69 -10.59 1.12
N TYR A 75 0.67 -10.44 0.27
CA TYR A 75 -0.60 -9.81 0.66
C TYR A 75 -1.47 -10.73 1.52
N LYS A 76 -1.48 -12.04 1.24
CA LYS A 76 -2.17 -13.02 2.11
C LYS A 76 -1.57 -13.04 3.52
N LEU A 77 -0.25 -12.93 3.63
CA LEU A 77 0.43 -12.79 4.92
C LEU A 77 0.09 -11.46 5.60
N GLY A 78 0.04 -10.35 4.85
CA GLY A 78 -0.39 -9.05 5.36
C GLY A 78 -1.81 -9.09 5.94
N TRP A 79 -2.77 -9.64 5.20
CA TRP A 79 -4.13 -9.88 5.68
C TRP A 79 -4.11 -10.70 6.98
N SER A 80 -3.43 -11.85 6.98
CA SER A 80 -3.37 -12.72 8.17
C SER A 80 -2.87 -11.98 9.41
N ARG A 81 -1.84 -11.13 9.26
CA ARG A 81 -1.28 -10.33 10.38
C ARG A 81 -2.24 -9.27 10.90
N LEU A 82 -3.11 -8.72 10.05
CA LEU A 82 -4.16 -7.78 10.48
C LEU A 82 -5.27 -8.44 11.31
N GLY A 83 -5.30 -9.78 11.42
CA GLY A 83 -6.30 -10.50 12.21
C GLY A 83 -7.73 -10.36 11.67
N LEU A 84 -7.89 -10.00 10.38
CA LEU A 84 -9.20 -9.78 9.78
C LEU A 84 -9.93 -11.11 9.55
N ALA A 85 -11.25 -11.08 9.72
CA ALA A 85 -12.10 -12.24 9.49
C ALA A 85 -12.03 -12.75 8.03
N ALA A 86 -12.35 -14.03 7.84
CA ALA A 86 -12.45 -14.60 6.50
C ALA A 86 -13.49 -13.84 5.66
N GLY A 87 -13.12 -13.44 4.45
CA GLY A 87 -13.97 -12.65 3.56
C GLY A 87 -14.02 -11.14 3.83
N ALA A 88 -13.21 -10.63 4.77
CA ALA A 88 -13.03 -9.19 4.93
C ALA A 88 -12.56 -8.53 3.62
N GLU A 89 -13.15 -7.39 3.27
CA GLU A 89 -12.69 -6.61 2.12
C GLU A 89 -11.41 -5.86 2.48
N VAL A 90 -10.30 -6.21 1.84
CA VAL A 90 -9.01 -5.53 1.98
C VAL A 90 -8.72 -4.73 0.73
N LEU A 91 -8.37 -3.46 0.92
CA LEU A 91 -7.89 -2.58 -0.15
C LEU A 91 -6.36 -2.49 -0.10
N VAL A 92 -5.72 -2.79 -1.22
CA VAL A 92 -4.28 -2.60 -1.45
C VAL A 92 -4.05 -1.28 -2.19
N PHE A 93 -3.07 -0.50 -1.75
CA PHE A 93 -2.55 0.67 -2.46
C PHE A 93 -1.22 0.26 -3.12
N GLU A 94 -1.13 0.38 -4.44
CA GLU A 94 0.04 -0.10 -5.19
C GLU A 94 0.35 0.78 -6.39
N ASP A 95 1.62 0.88 -6.74
CA ASP A 95 2.10 1.68 -7.88
C ASP A 95 2.92 0.86 -8.88
N SER A 96 3.14 -0.43 -8.60
CA SER A 96 3.90 -1.34 -9.44
C SER A 96 2.99 -2.37 -10.12
N PRO A 97 3.18 -2.69 -11.42
CA PRO A 97 2.40 -3.73 -12.09
C PRO A 97 2.48 -5.10 -11.38
N ALA A 98 3.66 -5.46 -10.88
CA ALA A 98 3.86 -6.70 -10.14
C ALA A 98 3.07 -6.72 -8.82
N GLY A 99 3.05 -5.60 -8.09
CA GLY A 99 2.30 -5.47 -6.84
C GLY A 99 0.80 -5.40 -7.04
N ILE A 100 0.32 -4.72 -8.08
CA ILE A 100 -1.09 -4.73 -8.46
C ILE A 100 -1.54 -6.17 -8.73
N LYS A 101 -0.81 -6.90 -9.58
CA LYS A 101 -1.13 -8.29 -9.89
C LYS A 101 -1.13 -9.18 -8.64
N ALA A 102 -0.13 -9.05 -7.77
CA ALA A 102 -0.09 -9.80 -6.50
C ALA A 102 -1.30 -9.49 -5.60
N GLY A 103 -1.74 -8.22 -5.52
CA GLY A 103 -2.91 -7.83 -4.73
C GLY A 103 -4.20 -8.43 -5.29
N LYS A 104 -4.38 -8.39 -6.62
CA LYS A 104 -5.54 -9.00 -7.30
C LYS A 104 -5.55 -10.52 -7.13
N ASP A 105 -4.42 -11.19 -7.33
CA ASP A 105 -4.28 -12.64 -7.19
C ASP A 105 -4.41 -13.10 -5.71
N ALA A 106 -4.25 -12.17 -4.75
CA ALA A 106 -4.56 -12.40 -3.34
C ALA A 106 -6.07 -12.26 -3.01
N GLY A 107 -6.90 -11.84 -3.97
CA GLY A 107 -8.33 -11.58 -3.78
C GLY A 107 -8.65 -10.22 -3.19
N CYS A 108 -7.68 -9.29 -3.14
CA CYS A 108 -7.90 -7.93 -2.67
C CYS A 108 -8.41 -7.02 -3.80
N LYS A 109 -9.11 -5.96 -3.43
CA LYS A 109 -9.28 -4.81 -4.32
C LYS A 109 -7.98 -4.00 -4.34
N VAL A 110 -7.65 -3.40 -5.48
CA VAL A 110 -6.41 -2.63 -5.65
C VAL A 110 -6.71 -1.24 -6.17
N LEU A 111 -6.22 -0.22 -5.46
CA LEU A 111 -6.10 1.14 -5.94
C LEU A 111 -4.68 1.35 -6.48
N GLY A 112 -4.57 1.52 -7.79
CA GLY A 112 -3.35 1.86 -8.50
C GLY A 112 -2.96 3.34 -8.32
N LEU A 113 -1.68 3.61 -8.08
CA LEU A 113 -1.09 4.95 -8.00
C LEU A 113 -0.15 5.19 -9.20
N LEU A 114 -0.11 6.41 -9.72
CA LEU A 114 0.76 6.80 -10.84
C LEU A 114 2.05 7.48 -10.36
N THR A 115 2.70 6.90 -9.35
CA THR A 115 3.89 7.47 -8.70
C THR A 115 5.20 6.97 -9.29
N SER A 116 5.31 5.68 -9.60
CA SER A 116 6.56 5.06 -10.10
C SER A 116 6.50 4.53 -11.53
N HIS A 117 5.29 4.27 -12.05
CA HIS A 117 5.09 3.66 -13.38
C HIS A 117 4.14 4.51 -14.24
N THR A 118 4.21 4.31 -15.55
CA THR A 118 3.31 5.02 -16.48
C THR A 118 1.87 4.55 -16.32
N MET A 119 0.92 5.41 -16.72
CA MET A 119 -0.50 5.05 -16.73
C MET A 119 -0.76 3.77 -17.55
N GLU A 120 -0.09 3.60 -18.68
CA GLU A 120 -0.22 2.40 -19.51
C GLU A 120 0.22 1.14 -18.77
N GLN A 121 1.37 1.19 -18.08
CA GLN A 121 1.88 0.05 -17.30
C GLN A 121 0.95 -0.30 -16.12
N VAL A 122 0.44 0.71 -15.42
CA VAL A 122 -0.49 0.52 -14.30
C VAL A 122 -1.82 -0.05 -14.78
N LEU A 123 -2.40 0.49 -15.87
CA LEU A 123 -3.66 0.00 -16.42
C LEU A 123 -3.55 -1.42 -16.98
N ALA A 124 -2.41 -1.79 -17.56
CA ALA A 124 -2.16 -3.15 -18.05
C ALA A 124 -2.15 -4.21 -16.93
N ALA A 125 -1.97 -3.80 -15.66
CA ALA A 125 -2.06 -4.67 -14.50
C ALA A 125 -3.47 -4.76 -13.89
N GLU A 126 -4.46 -4.06 -14.48
CA GLU A 126 -5.88 -4.15 -14.15
C GLU A 126 -6.23 -3.90 -12.66
N PRO A 127 -5.78 -2.78 -12.05
CA PRO A 127 -6.27 -2.37 -10.72
C PRO A 127 -7.77 -2.06 -10.79
N ASP A 128 -8.47 -2.03 -9.65
CA ASP A 128 -9.90 -1.69 -9.61
C ASP A 128 -10.15 -0.19 -9.85
N TRP A 129 -9.24 0.65 -9.36
CA TRP A 129 -9.24 2.10 -9.56
C TRP A 129 -7.82 2.61 -9.77
N VAL A 130 -7.67 3.77 -10.41
CA VAL A 130 -6.39 4.47 -10.54
C VAL A 130 -6.52 5.92 -10.13
N VAL A 131 -5.59 6.41 -9.32
CA VAL A 131 -5.40 7.82 -8.98
C VAL A 131 -3.95 8.23 -9.19
N VAL A 132 -3.69 9.54 -9.28
CA VAL A 132 -2.32 10.04 -9.44
C VAL A 132 -1.48 9.73 -8.20
N ASP A 133 -1.99 10.09 -7.02
CA ASP A 133 -1.36 9.87 -5.72
C ASP A 133 -2.42 9.90 -4.61
N LEU A 134 -1.97 9.86 -3.36
CA LEU A 134 -2.84 9.75 -2.19
C LEU A 134 -3.56 11.06 -1.82
N ARG A 135 -3.29 12.20 -2.47
CA ARG A 135 -4.14 13.41 -2.32
C ARG A 135 -5.56 13.18 -2.80
N SER A 136 -5.74 12.21 -3.70
CA SER A 136 -7.05 11.81 -4.20
C SER A 136 -7.81 10.86 -3.28
N VAL A 137 -7.26 10.47 -2.14
CA VAL A 137 -7.85 9.49 -1.22
C VAL A 137 -8.20 10.15 0.10
N LYS A 138 -9.45 9.99 0.54
CA LYS A 138 -9.91 10.51 1.84
C LYS A 138 -10.70 9.47 2.59
N MET A 139 -10.43 9.29 3.88
CA MET A 139 -11.31 8.54 4.77
C MET A 139 -12.48 9.43 5.17
N VAL A 140 -13.71 9.00 4.84
CA VAL A 140 -14.93 9.78 5.08
C VAL A 140 -15.80 9.21 6.20
N ALA A 141 -15.61 7.94 6.54
CA ALA A 141 -16.23 7.31 7.70
C ALA A 141 -15.37 6.15 8.21
N CYS A 142 -15.46 5.90 9.52
CA CYS A 142 -14.99 4.68 10.15
C CYS A 142 -16.19 4.02 10.84
N GLY A 143 -16.48 2.78 10.45
CA GLY A 143 -17.53 1.96 11.02
C GLY A 143 -17.08 1.26 12.30
N LYS A 144 -17.94 0.36 12.81
CA LYS A 144 -17.56 -0.58 13.86
C LYS A 144 -16.57 -1.60 13.28
N ASP A 145 -15.71 -2.14 14.14
CA ASP A 145 -14.77 -3.23 13.80
C ASP A 145 -13.70 -2.86 12.76
N GLY A 146 -13.31 -1.59 12.68
CA GLY A 146 -12.19 -1.13 11.85
C GLY A 146 -12.50 -0.99 10.35
N GLN A 147 -13.77 -1.13 9.94
CA GLN A 147 -14.17 -0.87 8.56
C GLN A 147 -14.06 0.61 8.21
N VAL A 148 -13.50 0.92 7.04
CA VAL A 148 -13.37 2.30 6.57
C VAL A 148 -14.15 2.53 5.29
N THR A 149 -14.74 3.71 5.17
CA THR A 149 -15.24 4.22 3.89
C THR A 149 -14.24 5.22 3.34
N LEU A 150 -13.71 4.91 2.17
CA LEU A 150 -12.80 5.79 1.44
C LEU A 150 -13.52 6.44 0.27
N GLN A 151 -13.25 7.72 0.05
CA GLN A 151 -13.64 8.45 -1.14
C GLN A 151 -12.41 8.64 -2.02
N PHE A 152 -12.53 8.33 -3.31
CA PHE A 152 -11.52 8.62 -4.32
C PHE A 152 -12.00 9.77 -5.21
N SER A 153 -11.22 10.85 -5.30
CA SER A 153 -11.45 11.95 -6.24
C SER A 153 -10.57 11.81 -7.48
N ASN A 154 -11.07 12.20 -8.65
CA ASN A 154 -10.35 12.11 -9.92
C ASN A 154 -9.86 10.68 -10.26
N ALA A 155 -10.57 9.66 -9.78
CA ALA A 155 -10.23 8.28 -10.05
C ALA A 155 -10.68 7.85 -11.45
N LEU A 156 -9.82 7.14 -12.16
CA LEU A 156 -10.22 6.37 -13.33
C LEU A 156 -10.71 5.01 -12.84
N ILE A 157 -11.90 4.62 -13.27
CA ILE A 157 -12.39 3.25 -13.07
C ILE A 157 -11.73 2.41 -14.15
N ALA A 158 -10.82 1.52 -13.76
CA ALA A 158 -10.33 0.50 -14.69
C ALA A 158 -11.51 -0.45 -14.92
N LYS A 159 -11.95 -0.54 -16.17
CA LYS A 159 -13.19 -1.23 -16.52
C LYS A 159 -13.16 -2.67 -15.97
N VAL A 160 -14.19 -3.03 -15.21
CA VAL A 160 -14.57 -4.42 -14.99
C VAL A 160 -15.07 -4.93 -16.35
N GLN A 161 -14.39 -5.90 -16.95
CA GLN A 161 -14.95 -6.68 -18.06
C GLN A 161 -15.98 -7.66 -17.53
#